data_AF-A0A3D0DX73-F1
#
_entry.id   AF-A0A3D0DX73-F1
#
_cell.length_a   1.000
_cell.length_b   1.000
_cell.length_c   1.000
_cell.angle_alpha   90.00
_cell.angle_beta   90.00
_cell.angle_gamma   90.00
#
_symmetry.space_group_name_H-M   'P 1'
#
loop_
_entity.id
_entity.type
_entity.pdbx_description
1 polymer ?
#
loop_
_entity_poly.entity_id
_entity_poly.type
_entity_poly.pdbx_seq_one_letter_code
_entity_poly.pdbx_strand_id
1 'polypeptide(L)'
;MIVEAHERIDGPATTGIRFEPPTTDTYERQKVNAERIFRWLDDVTKDRNLLPANFEASIEEAMPTDIYLKFENMRLARKGVELRLIETEPRPVLDVTPHLRSMVKEAAEATTSLLNIGPESTVEQLKAACRELQEAEDSAAGAKRDIQCEIARRNEAGEQ
;
A
#
# COMPACT_ATOMS: atom_id res chain seq x y z
N MET A 1 -3.38 13.74 -11.76
CA MET A 1 -4.59 14.19 -11.01
C MET A 1 -5.80 13.34 -11.39
N ILE A 2 -6.82 13.21 -10.53
CA ILE A 2 -7.96 12.26 -10.70
C ILE A 2 -8.59 12.28 -12.09
N VAL A 3 -8.80 13.47 -12.69
CA VAL A 3 -9.36 13.60 -14.04
C VAL A 3 -8.45 12.94 -15.10
N GLU A 4 -7.13 13.09 -14.99
CA GLU A 4 -6.19 12.47 -15.93
C GLU A 4 -6.15 10.95 -15.76
N ALA A 5 -6.24 10.46 -14.52
CA ALA A 5 -6.35 9.03 -14.25
C ALA A 5 -7.66 8.46 -14.82
N HIS A 6 -8.75 9.21 -14.66
CA HIS A 6 -10.06 8.87 -15.23
C HIS A 6 -10.01 8.75 -16.76
N GLU A 7 -9.40 9.71 -17.45
CA GLU A 7 -9.23 9.63 -18.90
C GLU A 7 -8.30 8.48 -19.31
N ARG A 8 -7.21 8.25 -18.56
CA ARG A 8 -6.22 7.18 -18.84
C ARG A 8 -6.83 5.78 -18.80
N ILE A 9 -7.81 5.52 -17.93
CA ILE A 9 -8.48 4.22 -17.81
C ILE A 9 -9.74 4.09 -18.69
N ASP A 10 -9.96 5.02 -19.62
CA ASP A 10 -11.22 5.14 -20.37
C ASP A 10 -12.46 5.22 -19.45
N GLY A 11 -12.31 5.96 -18.35
CA GLY A 11 -13.32 6.25 -17.36
C GLY A 11 -14.62 6.82 -17.92
N PRO A 12 -14.61 7.70 -18.95
CA PRO A 12 -15.84 8.19 -19.54
C PRO A 12 -16.72 7.10 -20.17
N ALA A 13 -16.11 6.06 -20.76
CA ALA A 13 -16.84 4.95 -21.36
C ALA A 13 -17.48 4.04 -20.30
N THR A 14 -16.78 3.81 -19.18
CA THR A 14 -17.22 2.91 -18.10
C THR A 14 -18.18 3.58 -17.11
N THR A 15 -17.97 4.87 -16.83
CA THR A 15 -18.73 5.58 -15.80
C THR A 15 -19.82 6.50 -16.33
N GLY A 16 -19.72 6.89 -17.61
CA GLY A 16 -20.54 7.96 -18.20
C GLY A 16 -20.21 9.37 -17.69
N ILE A 17 -19.24 9.51 -16.78
CA ILE A 17 -18.81 10.80 -16.24
C ILE A 17 -17.88 11.46 -17.26
N ARG A 18 -18.19 12.70 -17.64
CA ARG A 18 -17.36 13.51 -18.52
C ARG A 18 -16.93 14.76 -17.78
N PHE A 19 -15.63 15.02 -17.75
CA PHE A 19 -15.06 16.28 -17.29
C PHE A 19 -14.94 17.27 -18.45
N GLU A 20 -14.70 18.54 -18.14
CA GLU A 20 -14.51 19.54 -19.18
C GLU A 20 -13.26 19.19 -20.03
N PRO A 21 -13.39 19.21 -21.37
CA PRO A 21 -12.29 18.86 -22.26
C PRO A 21 -11.15 19.88 -22.20
N PRO A 22 -9.95 19.55 -22.70
CA PRO A 22 -8.83 20.49 -22.74
C PRO A 22 -9.17 21.75 -23.57
N THR A 23 -9.34 22.90 -22.90
CA THR A 23 -9.51 24.23 -23.48
C THR A 23 -8.31 25.13 -23.18
N THR A 24 -8.30 26.35 -23.72
CA THR A 24 -7.24 27.37 -23.53
C THR A 24 -7.09 27.84 -22.07
N ASP A 25 -8.15 27.80 -21.27
CA ASP A 25 -8.10 28.12 -19.84
C ASP A 25 -7.96 26.84 -19.00
N THR A 26 -6.72 26.51 -18.68
CA THR A 26 -6.39 25.31 -17.90
C THR A 26 -6.71 25.47 -16.41
N TYR A 27 -6.66 26.70 -15.88
CA TYR A 27 -6.82 26.95 -14.45
C TYR A 27 -8.28 26.87 -14.03
N GLU A 28 -9.17 27.56 -14.75
CA GLU A 28 -10.61 27.51 -14.44
C GLU A 28 -11.16 26.09 -14.64
N ARG A 29 -10.69 25.36 -15.65
CA ARG A 29 -11.04 23.95 -15.87
C ARG A 29 -10.67 23.07 -14.67
N GLN A 30 -9.44 23.20 -14.17
CA GLN A 30 -8.97 22.43 -13.02
C GLN A 30 -9.80 22.75 -11.77
N LYS A 31 -10.12 24.02 -11.56
CA LYS A 31 -10.96 24.48 -10.45
C LYS A 31 -12.38 23.90 -10.53
N VAL A 32 -13.06 24.01 -11.67
CA VAL A 32 -14.42 23.49 -11.86
C VAL A 32 -14.48 21.98 -11.66
N ASN A 33 -13.51 21.24 -12.23
CA ASN A 33 -13.44 19.79 -12.07
C ASN A 33 -13.13 19.39 -10.62
N ALA A 34 -12.24 20.11 -9.94
CA ALA A 34 -11.92 19.87 -8.53
C ALA A 34 -13.14 20.16 -7.64
N GLU A 35 -13.81 21.29 -7.81
CA GLU A 35 -15.03 21.64 -7.07
C GLU A 35 -16.12 20.57 -7.23
N ARG A 36 -16.25 20.00 -8.44
CA ARG A 36 -17.18 18.90 -8.70
C ARG A 36 -16.79 17.63 -7.92
N ILE A 37 -15.53 17.23 -7.94
CA ILE A 37 -15.04 16.04 -7.21
C ILE A 37 -15.16 16.24 -5.70
N PHE A 38 -14.75 17.39 -5.17
CA PHE A 38 -14.86 17.69 -3.74
C PHE A 38 -16.31 17.70 -3.27
N ARG A 39 -17.25 18.18 -4.10
CA ARG A 39 -18.68 18.11 -3.79
C ARG A 39 -19.20 16.68 -3.68
N TRP A 40 -18.62 15.73 -4.42
CA TRP A 40 -18.97 14.31 -4.32
C TRP A 40 -18.37 13.62 -3.09
N LEU A 41 -17.21 14.08 -2.65
CA LEU A 41 -16.50 13.56 -1.47
C LEU A 41 -17.02 14.15 -0.15
N ASP A 42 -17.73 15.28 -0.20
CA ASP A 42 -18.34 15.91 0.97
C ASP A 42 -19.64 15.20 1.37
N ASP A 43 -19.49 14.14 2.16
CA ASP A 43 -20.59 13.36 2.75
C ASP A 43 -21.15 13.98 4.05
N VAL A 44 -20.55 15.06 4.54
CA VAL A 44 -20.94 15.73 5.80
C VAL A 44 -21.95 16.84 5.56
N THR A 45 -21.77 17.65 4.51
CA THR A 45 -22.66 18.80 4.26
C THR A 45 -23.69 18.56 3.15
N LYS A 46 -23.59 17.45 2.40
CA LYS A 46 -24.44 17.16 1.23
C LYS A 46 -25.02 15.74 1.27
N ASP A 47 -26.34 15.63 1.51
CA ASP A 47 -27.04 14.33 1.57
C ASP A 47 -27.45 13.72 0.20
N ARG A 48 -27.33 14.47 -0.91
CA ARG A 48 -27.99 14.10 -2.18
C ARG A 48 -27.07 13.93 -3.39
N ASN A 49 -25.81 14.34 -3.30
CA ASN A 49 -24.90 14.31 -4.45
C ASN A 49 -23.55 13.74 -4.03
N LEU A 50 -23.59 12.49 -3.56
CA LEU A 50 -22.42 11.71 -3.16
C LEU A 50 -21.68 11.16 -4.37
N LEU A 51 -20.50 10.63 -4.09
CA LEU A 51 -19.65 9.95 -5.05
C LEU A 51 -20.38 8.80 -5.79
N PRO A 52 -20.41 8.83 -7.13
CA PRO A 52 -20.87 7.67 -7.90
C PRO A 52 -19.96 6.46 -7.64
N ALA A 53 -20.55 5.31 -7.32
CA ALA A 53 -19.78 4.10 -6.97
C ALA A 53 -18.83 3.66 -8.10
N ASN A 54 -19.22 3.86 -9.36
CA ASN A 54 -18.39 3.55 -10.53
C ASN A 54 -17.20 4.50 -10.71
N PHE A 55 -17.15 5.64 -10.01
CA PHE A 55 -16.03 6.58 -10.06
C PHE A 55 -14.91 6.22 -9.07
N GLU A 56 -15.13 5.28 -8.15
CA GLU A 56 -14.13 4.81 -7.18
C GLU A 56 -12.83 4.38 -7.86
N ALA A 57 -12.91 3.61 -8.96
CA ALA A 57 -11.73 3.16 -9.72
C ALA A 57 -10.86 4.31 -10.24
N SER A 58 -11.47 5.46 -10.57
CA SER A 58 -10.74 6.64 -11.05
C SER A 58 -10.02 7.38 -9.92
N ILE A 59 -10.56 7.30 -8.70
CA ILE A 59 -9.90 7.80 -7.50
C ILE A 59 -8.76 6.86 -7.14
N GLU A 60 -9.01 5.55 -7.09
CA GLU A 60 -7.99 4.53 -6.82
C GLU A 60 -6.76 4.68 -7.73
N GLU A 61 -6.97 4.82 -9.04
CA GLU A 61 -5.89 4.98 -10.02
C GLU A 61 -5.11 6.30 -9.88
N ALA A 62 -5.69 7.30 -9.23
CA ALA A 62 -5.08 8.60 -8.99
C ALA A 62 -4.41 8.72 -7.63
N MET A 63 -4.66 7.77 -6.72
CA MET A 63 -4.13 7.82 -5.36
C MET A 63 -2.62 7.57 -5.36
N PRO A 64 -1.84 8.35 -4.61
CA PRO A 64 -0.49 7.98 -4.23
C PRO A 64 -0.46 6.59 -3.59
N THR A 65 0.57 5.81 -3.87
CA THR A 65 0.65 4.39 -3.49
C THR A 65 0.54 4.16 -1.98
N ASP A 66 1.08 5.06 -1.16
CA ASP A 66 0.99 5.04 0.30
C ASP A 66 -0.46 5.23 0.79
N ILE A 67 -1.21 6.14 0.15
CA ILE A 67 -2.63 6.37 0.45
C ILE A 67 -3.47 5.18 -0.03
N TYR A 68 -3.19 4.66 -1.23
CA TYR A 68 -3.85 3.48 -1.79
C TYR A 68 -3.69 2.26 -0.87
N LEU A 69 -2.46 1.97 -0.43
CA LEU A 69 -2.19 0.88 0.52
C LEU A 69 -2.98 1.02 1.81
N LYS A 70 -3.00 2.22 2.39
CA LYS A 70 -3.73 2.48 3.62
C LYS A 70 -5.24 2.28 3.43
N PHE A 71 -5.79 2.80 2.33
CA PHE A 71 -7.19 2.64 1.97
C PHE A 71 -7.57 1.16 1.79
N GLU A 72 -6.82 0.41 0.99
CA GLU A 72 -7.08 -1.01 0.76
C GLU A 72 -6.92 -1.85 2.02
N ASN A 73 -5.89 -1.57 2.83
CA ASN A 73 -5.73 -2.27 4.11
C ASN A 73 -6.88 -2.00 5.08
N MET A 74 -7.41 -0.78 5.13
CA MET A 74 -8.63 -0.50 5.91
C MET A 74 -9.84 -1.29 5.40
N ARG A 75 -9.98 -1.45 4.07
CA ARG A 75 -11.06 -2.21 3.44
C ARG A 75 -10.92 -3.71 3.69
N LEU A 76 -9.70 -4.25 3.59
CA LEU A 76 -9.37 -5.67 3.70
C LEU A 76 -9.22 -6.16 5.15
N ALA A 77 -8.94 -5.28 6.11
CA ALA A 77 -8.82 -5.63 7.53
C ALA A 77 -10.06 -6.37 8.05
N ARG A 78 -11.26 -6.00 7.57
CA ARG A 78 -12.52 -6.68 7.93
C ARG A 78 -12.58 -8.15 7.50
N LYS A 79 -11.73 -8.55 6.56
CA LYS A 79 -11.59 -9.90 6.01
C LYS A 79 -10.36 -10.63 6.55
N GLY A 80 -9.57 -10.01 7.44
CA GLY A 80 -8.32 -10.57 7.93
C GLY A 80 -7.22 -10.65 6.87
N VAL A 81 -7.28 -9.81 5.84
CA VAL A 81 -6.31 -9.76 4.73
C VAL A 81 -5.58 -8.42 4.75
N GLU A 82 -4.31 -8.44 4.37
CA GLU A 82 -3.46 -7.27 4.23
C GLU A 82 -2.88 -7.21 2.81
N LEU A 83 -3.00 -6.05 2.17
CA LEU A 83 -2.30 -5.71 0.94
C LEU A 83 -0.91 -5.18 1.28
N ARG A 84 0.11 -5.74 0.64
CA ARG A 84 1.50 -5.27 0.72
C ARG A 84 2.07 -5.04 -0.67
N LEU A 85 2.86 -3.98 -0.82
CA LEU A 85 3.65 -3.78 -2.02
C LEU A 85 4.77 -4.81 -2.08
N ILE A 86 4.93 -5.40 -3.27
CA ILE A 86 6.12 -6.15 -3.63
C ILE A 86 6.94 -5.20 -4.49
N GLU A 87 8.07 -4.73 -3.97
CA GLU A 87 8.98 -3.85 -4.70
C GLU A 87 9.77 -4.66 -5.71
N THR A 88 9.41 -4.57 -7.00
CA THR A 88 10.15 -5.18 -8.10
C THR A 88 11.38 -4.32 -8.46
N GLU A 89 12.26 -4.04 -7.50
CA GLU A 89 13.56 -3.48 -7.86
C GLU A 89 14.44 -4.57 -8.48
N PRO A 90 15.22 -4.29 -9.54
CA PRO A 90 16.20 -5.20 -10.09
C PRO A 90 17.34 -5.38 -9.07
N ARG A 91 17.15 -6.28 -8.12
CA ARG A 91 18.19 -6.69 -7.19
C ARG A 91 19.18 -7.63 -7.89
N PRO A 92 20.46 -7.62 -7.50
CA PRO A 92 21.40 -8.66 -7.92
C PRO A 92 20.86 -10.05 -7.59
N VAL A 93 21.37 -11.08 -8.28
CA VAL A 93 21.00 -12.49 -8.10
C VAL A 93 20.74 -12.82 -6.63
N LEU A 94 19.59 -13.45 -6.34
CA LEU A 94 19.18 -13.84 -4.99
C LEU A 94 20.33 -14.50 -4.23
N ASP A 95 20.89 -13.79 -3.25
CA ASP A 95 21.83 -14.33 -2.27
C ASP A 95 21.11 -14.45 -0.93
N VAL A 96 20.80 -15.69 -0.55
CA VAL A 96 20.11 -16.00 0.71
C VAL A 96 21.04 -15.92 1.93
N THR A 97 22.35 -15.86 1.73
CA THR A 97 23.35 -15.97 2.80
C THR A 97 23.27 -14.81 3.80
N PRO A 98 23.17 -13.53 3.37
CA PRO A 98 23.01 -12.41 4.29
C PRO A 98 21.67 -12.48 5.04
N HIS A 99 20.59 -12.84 4.34
CA HIS A 99 19.27 -13.01 4.95
C HIS A 99 19.27 -14.09 6.03
N LEU A 100 19.83 -15.27 5.76
CA LEU A 100 19.91 -16.35 6.74
C LEU A 100 20.72 -15.92 7.97
N ARG A 101 21.85 -15.23 7.77
CA ARG A 101 22.68 -14.72 8.87
C ARG A 101 21.88 -13.75 9.75
N SER A 102 21.22 -12.77 9.14
CA SER A 102 20.40 -11.80 9.87
C SER A 102 19.23 -12.49 10.57
N MET A 103 18.51 -13.37 9.90
CA MET A 103 17.39 -14.11 10.50
C MET A 103 17.83 -14.93 11.72
N VAL A 104 18.96 -15.63 11.64
CA VAL A 104 19.49 -16.41 12.77
C VAL A 104 19.87 -15.50 13.94
N LYS A 105 20.53 -14.36 13.66
CA LYS A 105 20.89 -13.38 14.68
C LYS A 105 19.65 -12.81 15.38
N GLU A 106 18.75 -12.20 14.62
CA GLU A 106 17.57 -11.54 15.18
C GLU A 106 16.65 -12.54 15.89
N ALA A 107 16.48 -13.76 15.34
CA ALA A 107 15.70 -14.79 16.02
C ALA A 107 16.31 -15.25 17.35
N ALA A 108 17.65 -15.31 17.44
CA ALA A 108 18.33 -15.65 18.68
C ALA A 108 18.20 -14.53 19.73
N GLU A 109 18.31 -13.27 19.31
CA GLU A 109 18.14 -12.09 20.17
C GLU A 109 16.69 -11.97 20.69
N ALA A 110 15.70 -12.19 19.81
CA ALA A 110 14.29 -12.24 20.18
C ALA A 110 13.98 -13.39 21.15
N THR A 111 14.49 -14.60 20.88
CA THR A 111 14.30 -15.77 21.77
C THR A 111 14.93 -15.52 23.14
N THR A 112 16.13 -14.94 23.18
CA THR A 112 16.81 -14.59 24.44
C THR A 112 16.01 -13.56 25.23
N SER A 113 15.48 -12.55 24.55
CA SER A 113 14.67 -11.51 25.19
C SER A 113 13.37 -12.05 25.77
N LEU A 114 12.73 -13.00 25.08
CA LEU A 114 11.56 -13.72 25.60
C LEU A 114 11.88 -14.56 26.85
N LEU A 115 13.03 -15.26 26.86
CA LEU A 115 13.46 -16.04 28.03
C LEU A 115 13.69 -15.17 29.28
N ASN A 116 13.98 -13.89 29.09
CA ASN A 116 14.17 -12.92 30.17
C ASN A 116 12.86 -12.29 30.66
N ILE A 117 11.70 -12.63 30.07
CA ILE A 117 10.38 -12.18 30.54
C ILE A 117 9.88 -13.15 31.61
N GLY A 118 9.61 -12.62 32.80
CA GLY A 118 8.99 -13.32 33.91
C GLY A 118 7.70 -12.63 34.39
N PRO A 119 7.04 -13.17 35.43
CA PRO A 119 5.75 -12.66 35.92
C PRO A 119 5.80 -11.21 36.41
N GLU A 120 6.96 -10.76 36.91
CA GLU A 120 7.19 -9.42 37.46
C GLU A 120 8.01 -8.54 36.49
N SER A 121 8.02 -8.87 35.20
CA SER A 121 8.76 -8.08 34.20
C SER A 121 8.23 -6.65 34.10
N THR A 122 9.17 -5.72 34.08
CA THR A 122 8.87 -4.29 33.95
C THR A 122 8.39 -3.94 32.54
N VAL A 123 7.65 -2.84 32.41
CA VAL A 123 7.18 -2.33 31.12
C VAL A 123 8.32 -2.11 30.12
N GLU A 124 9.50 -1.67 30.58
CA GLU A 124 10.67 -1.47 29.72
C GLU A 124 11.24 -2.80 29.20
N GLN A 125 11.23 -3.87 30.02
CA GLN A 125 11.63 -5.20 29.55
C GLN A 125 10.64 -5.77 28.52
N LEU A 126 9.34 -5.53 28.72
CA LEU A 126 8.32 -5.94 27.76
C LEU A 126 8.46 -5.17 26.43
N LYS A 127 8.70 -3.86 26.47
CA LYS A 127 8.97 -3.04 25.27
C LYS A 127 10.24 -3.51 24.54
N ALA A 128 11.30 -3.80 25.28
CA ALA A 128 12.53 -4.32 24.70
C ALA A 128 12.25 -5.65 23.96
N ALA A 129 11.56 -6.59 24.60
CA ALA A 129 11.20 -7.85 23.94
C ALA A 129 10.30 -7.67 22.71
N CYS A 130 9.33 -6.76 22.75
CA CYS A 130 8.51 -6.44 21.58
C CYS A 130 9.36 -5.89 20.43
N ARG A 131 10.35 -5.05 20.73
CA ARG A 131 11.26 -4.52 19.70
C ARG A 131 12.10 -5.63 19.06
N GLU A 132 12.70 -6.51 19.87
CA GLU A 132 13.53 -7.61 19.35
C GLU A 132 12.71 -8.59 18.51
N LEU A 133 11.45 -8.85 18.89
CA LEU A 133 10.51 -9.61 18.07
C LEU A 133 10.21 -8.93 16.74
N GLN A 134 9.99 -7.61 16.75
CA GLN A 134 9.76 -6.85 15.52
C GLN A 134 10.97 -6.90 14.59
N GLU A 135 12.18 -6.77 15.12
CA GLU A 135 13.43 -6.87 14.33
C GLU A 135 13.58 -8.26 13.69
N ALA A 136 13.21 -9.33 14.39
CA ALA A 136 13.18 -10.68 13.84
C ALA A 136 12.12 -10.85 12.73
N GLU A 137 10.92 -10.29 12.91
CA GLU A 137 9.86 -10.28 11.90
C GLU A 137 10.27 -9.50 10.64
N ASP A 138 10.87 -8.32 10.82
CA ASP A 138 11.32 -7.46 9.72
C ASP A 138 12.43 -8.14 8.90
N SER A 139 13.37 -8.82 9.58
CA SER A 139 14.43 -9.62 8.96
C SER A 139 13.85 -10.77 8.10
N ALA A 140 12.89 -11.51 8.64
CA ALA A 140 12.21 -12.58 7.91
C ALA A 140 11.35 -12.03 6.75
N ALA A 141 10.68 -10.90 6.95
CA ALA A 141 9.89 -10.22 5.92
C ALA A 141 10.78 -9.71 4.77
N GLY A 142 11.98 -9.21 5.08
CA GLY A 142 12.99 -8.84 4.10
C GLY A 142 13.42 -10.02 3.23
N ALA A 143 13.77 -11.16 3.85
CA ALA A 143 14.13 -12.37 3.11
C ALA A 143 12.99 -12.87 2.21
N LYS A 144 11.75 -12.86 2.73
CA LYS A 144 10.56 -13.24 1.97
C LYS A 144 10.34 -12.31 0.77
N ARG A 145 10.51 -11.00 0.95
CA ARG A 145 10.36 -10.00 -0.12
C ARG A 145 11.30 -10.33 -1.28
N ASP A 146 12.57 -10.59 -1.00
CA ASP A 146 13.58 -10.85 -2.03
C ASP A 146 13.29 -12.13 -2.82
N ILE A 147 12.78 -13.16 -2.13
CA ILE A 147 12.29 -14.39 -2.78
C ILE A 147 11.08 -14.08 -3.68
N GLN A 148 10.12 -13.27 -3.22
CA GLN A 148 8.95 -12.89 -4.01
C GLN A 148 9.32 -12.08 -5.25
N CYS A 149 10.29 -11.17 -5.14
CA CYS A 149 10.81 -10.42 -6.29
C CYS A 149 11.48 -11.34 -7.32
N GLU A 150 12.27 -12.32 -6.87
CA GLU A 150 12.89 -13.30 -7.75
C GLU A 150 11.85 -14.21 -8.42
N ILE A 151 10.76 -14.58 -7.73
CA ILE A 151 9.62 -15.31 -8.32
C ILE A 151 8.96 -14.47 -9.41
N ALA A 152 8.65 -13.20 -9.13
CA ALA A 152 8.03 -12.30 -10.11
C ALA A 152 8.91 -12.14 -11.36
N ARG A 153 10.21 -11.91 -11.17
CA ARG A 153 11.19 -11.82 -12.27
C ARG A 153 11.22 -13.07 -13.15
N ARG A 154 11.16 -14.27 -12.55
CA ARG A 154 11.15 -15.54 -13.30
C ARG A 154 9.86 -15.78 -14.04
N ASN A 155 8.73 -15.36 -13.47
CA ASN A 155 7.43 -15.47 -14.14
C ASN A 155 7.39 -14.55 -15.38
N GLU A 156 7.85 -13.31 -15.27
CA GLU A 156 7.95 -12.37 -16.39
C GLU A 156 8.90 -12.87 -17.51
N ALA A 157 10.00 -13.54 -17.13
CA ALA A 157 10.94 -14.13 -18.09
C ALA A 157 10.45 -15.45 -18.73
N GLY A 158 9.47 -16.12 -18.14
CA GLY A 158 8.86 -17.35 -18.66
C GLY A 158 7.67 -17.13 -19.59
N GLU A 159 7.16 -15.90 -19.67
CA GLU A 159 6.09 -15.48 -20.57
C GLU A 159 6.60 -14.84 -21.89
N GLN A 160 7.91 -14.88 -22.15
CA GLN A 160 8.56 -14.52 -23.43
C GLN A 160 9.01 -15.77 -24.20
#